data_AF-A0A6J7F830-F1
#
_entry.id   AF-A0A6J7F830-F1
#
_cell.length_a   1.000
_cell.length_b   1.000
_cell.length_c   1.000
_cell.angle_alpha   90.00
_cell.angle_beta   90.00
_cell.angle_gamma   90.00
#
_symmetry.space_group_name_H-M   'P 1'
#
loop_
_entity.id
_entity.type
_entity.pdbx_description
1 polymer ?
#
loop_
_entity_poly.entity_id
_entity_poly.type
_entity_poly.pdbx_seq_one_letter_code
_entity_poly.pdbx_strand_id
1 'polypeptide(L)'
;MNGEKGMKILQFENAPAPRKGTRKKSNLKSLAGLATVAAVAVLGSTLAANISLGTGAAIEFGQGVQVTSACDGLIKLAPKANFVNDSVNPQFYLSTVSFSEVDGQSSGCQDKILTLNAYGETSALPVALASASNTAYTNATVAITATPTTSTAVTVANASGMTTSSAAFDLVFTNPQATSGAVYKLTLQSSN
;
A
#
# COMPACT_ATOMS: atom_id res chain seq x y z
N MET A 1 -58.19 -40.63 -30.56
CA MET A 1 -57.70 -40.01 -31.81
C MET A 1 -58.87 -39.45 -32.58
N ASN A 2 -58.76 -38.23 -33.09
CA ASN A 2 -59.46 -37.68 -34.24
C ASN A 2 -58.66 -36.47 -34.70
N GLY A 3 -58.34 -36.39 -35.99
CA GLY A 3 -57.72 -35.21 -36.59
C GLY A 3 -58.64 -34.68 -37.67
N GLU A 4 -58.68 -33.36 -37.86
CA GLU A 4 -59.35 -32.79 -39.03
C GLU A 4 -58.48 -31.77 -39.76
N LYS A 5 -58.72 -31.76 -41.06
CA LYS A 5 -57.92 -31.21 -42.14
C LYS A 5 -57.88 -29.68 -42.12
N GLY A 6 -56.67 -29.15 -42.33
CA GLY A 6 -56.38 -28.32 -43.50
C GLY A 6 -57.00 -26.93 -43.62
N MET A 7 -56.12 -25.92 -43.67
CA MET A 7 -56.32 -24.76 -44.54
C MET A 7 -55.02 -24.50 -45.33
N LYS A 8 -55.15 -24.05 -46.58
CA LYS A 8 -54.05 -24.01 -47.54
C LYS A 8 -54.18 -22.75 -48.42
N ILE A 9 -53.06 -22.03 -48.60
CA ILE A 9 -52.83 -20.95 -49.60
C ILE A 9 -53.71 -19.68 -49.39
N LEU A 10 -53.16 -18.48 -49.21
CA LEU A 10 -52.86 -17.43 -50.22
C LEU A 10 -52.52 -16.13 -49.42
N GLN A 11 -51.64 -15.20 -49.78
CA GLN A 11 -50.66 -15.06 -50.88
C GLN A 11 -49.31 -14.52 -50.31
N PHE A 12 -48.30 -14.33 -51.18
CA PHE A 12 -47.14 -13.47 -50.91
C PHE A 12 -47.35 -12.11 -51.60
N GLU A 13 -47.58 -11.03 -50.83
CA GLU A 13 -47.52 -9.66 -51.37
C GLU A 13 -46.14 -9.06 -51.05
N ASN A 14 -45.39 -8.69 -52.09
CA ASN A 14 -44.01 -8.25 -51.96
C ASN A 14 -43.94 -6.72 -52.10
N ALA A 15 -43.53 -6.03 -51.02
CA ALA A 15 -43.01 -4.66 -50.94
C ALA A 15 -43.83 -3.49 -51.57
N PRO A 16 -43.88 -2.37 -50.84
CA PRO A 16 -43.20 -1.18 -51.37
C PRO A 16 -42.20 -0.58 -50.38
N ALA A 17 -40.96 -0.44 -50.86
CA ALA A 17 -39.99 0.51 -50.35
C ALA A 17 -39.75 1.59 -51.43
N PRO A 18 -39.17 2.77 -51.12
CA PRO A 18 -39.01 3.45 -49.84
C PRO A 18 -39.47 4.92 -49.86
N ARG A 19 -39.81 5.53 -48.71
CA ARG A 19 -39.81 7.01 -48.55
C ARG A 19 -39.19 7.51 -47.23
N LYS A 20 -37.89 7.75 -47.31
CA LYS A 20 -37.13 8.88 -46.73
C LYS A 20 -37.79 9.69 -45.59
N GLY A 21 -37.41 9.35 -44.36
CA GLY A 21 -36.69 10.30 -43.51
C GLY A 21 -37.46 11.10 -42.44
N THR A 22 -37.25 10.73 -41.18
CA THR A 22 -36.94 11.71 -40.12
C THR A 22 -35.78 11.18 -39.26
N ARG A 23 -34.66 11.90 -39.19
CA ARG A 23 -33.59 11.61 -38.22
C ARG A 23 -34.07 12.07 -36.83
N LYS A 24 -34.54 11.16 -35.96
CA LYS A 24 -34.76 11.53 -34.55
C LYS A 24 -33.41 11.66 -33.84
N LYS A 25 -33.20 12.83 -33.22
CA LYS A 25 -31.98 13.22 -32.51
C LYS A 25 -31.58 12.18 -31.44
N SER A 26 -30.28 11.91 -31.34
CA SER A 26 -29.70 11.20 -30.20
C SER A 26 -29.80 12.06 -28.94
N ASN A 27 -30.48 11.54 -27.91
CA ASN A 27 -30.41 12.10 -26.56
C ASN A 27 -29.34 11.35 -25.75
N LEU A 28 -28.09 11.46 -26.22
CA LEU A 28 -26.89 10.92 -25.57
C LEU A 28 -26.51 11.73 -24.32
N LYS A 29 -27.44 11.85 -23.38
CA LYS A 29 -27.28 12.60 -22.11
C LYS A 29 -27.83 11.86 -20.88
N SER A 30 -28.51 10.73 -21.07
CA SER A 30 -29.14 9.94 -19.98
C SER A 30 -28.39 8.64 -19.64
N LEU A 31 -27.13 8.50 -20.07
CA LEU A 31 -26.27 7.36 -19.74
C LEU A 31 -24.92 7.80 -19.13
N ALA A 32 -24.89 8.98 -18.48
CA ALA A 32 -23.72 9.52 -17.79
C ALA A 32 -23.92 9.65 -16.26
N GLY A 33 -25.17 9.58 -15.77
CA GLY A 33 -25.50 9.82 -14.36
C GLY A 33 -25.47 8.60 -13.43
N LEU A 34 -25.26 7.38 -13.96
CA LEU A 34 -25.24 6.13 -13.18
C LEU A 34 -23.84 5.51 -13.02
N ALA A 35 -22.81 6.10 -13.64
CA ALA A 35 -21.42 5.70 -13.47
C ALA A 35 -20.72 6.36 -12.27
N THR A 36 -21.30 7.45 -11.72
CA THR A 36 -20.65 8.31 -10.72
C THR A 36 -20.83 7.83 -9.27
N VAL A 37 -21.78 6.95 -8.98
CA VAL A 37 -22.10 6.52 -7.59
C VAL A 37 -21.33 5.25 -7.19
N ALA A 38 -20.86 4.45 -8.15
CA ALA A 38 -20.04 3.25 -7.87
C ALA A 38 -18.61 3.58 -7.39
N ALA A 39 -18.16 4.83 -7.52
CA ALA A 39 -16.78 5.24 -7.20
C ALA A 39 -16.51 5.49 -5.71
N VAL A 40 -17.55 5.55 -4.85
CA VAL A 40 -17.41 5.98 -3.44
C VAL A 40 -17.32 4.78 -2.46
N ALA A 41 -17.56 3.56 -2.93
CA ALA A 41 -17.64 2.35 -2.10
C ALA A 41 -16.30 1.60 -1.90
N VAL A 42 -15.14 2.25 -2.15
CA VAL A 42 -13.79 1.68 -1.88
C VAL A 42 -13.00 2.54 -0.86
N LEU A 43 -13.72 3.29 -0.02
CA LEU A 43 -13.16 3.93 1.18
C LEU A 43 -13.01 2.89 2.30
N GLY A 44 -12.05 1.98 2.15
CA GLY A 44 -11.84 0.87 3.09
C GLY A 44 -10.46 0.20 3.00
N SER A 45 -9.76 0.32 1.88
CA SER A 45 -8.32 0.11 1.83
C SER A 45 -7.61 1.47 1.90
N THR A 46 -6.55 1.55 2.71
CA THR A 46 -5.55 2.61 2.59
C THR A 46 -4.80 2.38 1.29
N LEU A 47 -5.39 2.85 0.18
CA LEU A 47 -4.70 2.97 -1.09
C LEU A 47 -3.41 3.75 -0.82
N ALA A 48 -2.27 3.14 -1.13
CA ALA A 48 -0.98 3.82 -1.11
C ALA A 48 -1.00 4.88 -2.22
N ALA A 49 -1.57 6.04 -1.88
CA ALA A 49 -1.62 7.20 -2.74
C ALA A 49 -0.20 7.76 -2.84
N ASN A 50 0.57 7.17 -3.76
CA ASN A 50 1.68 7.81 -4.44
C ASN A 50 1.12 9.02 -5.21
N ILE A 51 0.78 10.06 -4.45
CA ILE A 51 0.65 11.40 -4.99
C ILE A 51 2.03 11.76 -5.55
N SER A 52 2.05 12.41 -6.71
CA SER A 52 3.28 12.82 -7.40
C SER A 52 3.03 14.19 -8.03
N LEU A 53 3.07 15.22 -7.19
CA LEU A 53 3.20 16.63 -7.54
C LEU A 53 4.66 16.92 -7.96
N GLY A 54 5.10 16.26 -9.02
CA GLY A 54 6.44 16.45 -9.57
C GLY A 54 6.60 15.67 -10.87
N THR A 55 7.25 16.28 -11.87
CA THR A 55 7.37 15.70 -13.21
C THR A 55 8.22 14.43 -13.22
N GLY A 56 7.57 13.27 -13.15
CA GLY A 56 8.14 11.98 -13.59
C GLY A 56 8.98 11.20 -12.60
N ALA A 57 9.08 11.63 -11.34
CA ALA A 57 9.76 10.87 -10.28
C ALA A 57 8.79 10.60 -9.11
N ALA A 58 8.42 9.33 -8.93
CA ALA A 58 7.48 8.88 -7.91
C ALA A 58 8.16 8.78 -6.54
N ILE A 59 8.21 9.86 -5.76
CA ILE A 59 8.44 9.81 -4.31
C ILE A 59 7.67 10.94 -3.61
N GLU A 60 6.71 10.60 -2.76
CA GLU A 60 6.16 11.46 -1.70
C GLU A 60 5.93 10.54 -0.49
N PHE A 61 6.40 10.80 0.73
CA PHE A 61 6.65 12.07 1.44
C PHE A 61 8.14 12.22 1.83
N GLY A 62 8.69 13.44 1.88
CA GLY A 62 10.03 13.72 2.44
C GLY A 62 11.28 13.20 1.68
N GLN A 63 11.09 12.37 0.64
CA GLN A 63 12.08 11.89 -0.33
C GLN A 63 13.51 11.55 0.18
N GLY A 64 13.66 10.45 0.92
CA GLY A 64 15.00 9.94 1.24
C GLY A 64 15.09 8.61 2.01
N VAL A 65 14.46 7.52 1.57
CA VAL A 65 14.75 6.19 2.13
C VAL A 65 16.14 5.73 1.64
N GLN A 66 17.19 6.01 2.41
CA GLN A 66 18.54 5.58 2.10
C GLN A 66 18.83 4.26 2.82
N VAL A 67 18.52 3.16 2.17
CA VAL A 67 19.06 1.85 2.53
C VAL A 67 20.57 1.89 2.28
N THR A 68 21.35 2.21 3.32
CA THR A 68 22.78 1.89 3.30
C THR A 68 22.91 0.37 3.44
N SER A 69 23.95 -0.21 2.82
CA SER A 69 24.10 -1.66 2.66
C SER A 69 23.83 -2.43 3.97
N ALA A 70 22.70 -3.14 3.99
CA ALA A 70 22.50 -4.24 4.91
C ALA A 70 23.27 -5.47 4.40
N CYS A 71 23.03 -6.60 5.05
CA CYS A 71 23.43 -7.95 4.63
C CYS A 71 22.81 -8.40 3.29
N ASP A 72 21.96 -7.58 2.69
CA ASP A 72 21.33 -7.76 1.40
C ASP A 72 21.12 -6.39 0.73
N GLY A 73 21.29 -6.34 -0.60
CA GLY A 73 21.13 -5.15 -1.43
C GLY A 73 19.75 -5.01 -2.10
N LEU A 74 18.86 -5.99 -1.95
CA LEU A 74 17.51 -5.99 -2.54
C LEU A 74 16.43 -5.52 -1.57
N ILE A 75 16.72 -5.41 -0.26
CA ILE A 75 15.77 -5.02 0.78
C ILE A 75 15.03 -3.73 0.42
N LYS A 76 13.69 -3.82 0.36
CA LYS A 76 12.79 -2.68 0.18
C LYS A 76 12.12 -2.32 1.50
N LEU A 77 12.09 -1.03 1.82
CA LEU A 77 11.39 -0.47 2.97
C LEU A 77 10.20 0.37 2.51
N ALA A 78 9.02 0.13 3.07
CA ALA A 78 7.84 0.96 2.86
C ALA A 78 7.31 1.50 4.21
N PRO A 79 7.54 2.77 4.55
CA PRO A 79 6.94 3.39 5.74
C PRO A 79 5.42 3.52 5.60
N LYS A 80 4.70 3.25 6.68
CA LYS A 80 3.25 3.37 6.80
C LYS A 80 2.91 4.34 7.93
N ALA A 81 2.05 5.30 7.63
CA ALA A 81 1.49 6.23 8.60
C ALA A 81 0.17 5.69 9.17
N ASN A 82 -0.08 5.94 10.46
CA ASN A 82 -1.40 5.77 11.07
C ASN A 82 -1.89 7.10 11.65
N PHE A 83 -3.17 7.40 11.45
CA PHE A 83 -3.81 8.58 12.06
C PHE A 83 -4.26 8.26 13.48
N VAL A 84 -3.79 9.04 14.44
CA VAL A 84 -4.27 9.03 15.82
C VAL A 84 -5.25 10.19 15.98
N ASN A 85 -6.53 9.86 16.12
CA ASN A 85 -7.61 10.82 16.35
C ASN A 85 -7.69 11.20 17.83
N ASP A 86 -6.65 11.86 18.34
CA ASP A 86 -6.65 12.45 19.68
C ASP A 86 -7.43 13.78 19.69
N SER A 87 -8.12 14.08 20.78
CA SER A 87 -8.98 15.27 20.89
C SER A 87 -8.21 16.58 21.11
N VAL A 88 -6.93 16.50 21.49
CA VAL A 88 -6.04 17.65 21.74
C VAL A 88 -5.03 17.79 20.61
N ASN A 89 -4.49 16.69 20.09
CA ASN A 89 -3.46 16.70 19.05
C ASN A 89 -3.64 15.56 18.01
N PRO A 90 -4.60 15.68 17.09
CA PRO A 90 -4.80 14.68 16.03
C PRO A 90 -3.63 14.71 15.04
N GLN A 91 -2.92 13.59 14.88
CA GLN A 91 -1.66 13.52 14.12
C GLN A 91 -1.50 12.20 13.35
N PHE A 92 -0.75 12.27 12.24
CA PHE A 92 -0.25 11.08 11.55
C PHE A 92 1.12 10.69 12.09
N TYR A 93 1.23 9.49 12.64
CA TYR A 93 2.51 8.94 13.13
C TYR A 93 3.06 7.89 12.17
N LEU A 94 4.38 7.87 11.99
CA LEU A 94 5.06 6.72 11.41
C LEU A 94 4.88 5.56 12.39
N SER A 95 4.05 4.58 12.05
CA SER A 95 3.62 3.52 12.97
C SER A 95 4.13 2.13 12.58
N THR A 96 4.52 1.96 11.32
CA THR A 96 5.02 0.69 10.79
C THR A 96 6.00 0.95 9.66
N VAL A 97 7.03 0.12 9.52
CA VAL A 97 7.85 0.03 8.32
C VAL A 97 7.77 -1.40 7.80
N SER A 98 7.29 -1.58 6.58
CA SER A 98 7.26 -2.88 5.91
C SER A 98 8.62 -3.18 5.30
N PHE A 99 9.03 -4.43 5.44
CA PHE A 99 10.22 -5.01 4.84
C PHE A 99 9.77 -6.05 3.82
N SER A 100 10.45 -6.11 2.68
CA SER A 100 10.24 -7.11 1.63
C SER A 100 11.52 -7.29 0.84
N GLU A 101 11.65 -8.44 0.16
CA GLU A 101 12.91 -8.86 -0.51
C GLU A 101 14.10 -8.89 0.46
N VAL A 102 13.90 -9.39 1.69
CA VAL A 102 15.01 -9.62 2.62
C VAL A 102 15.54 -11.04 2.41
N ASP A 103 16.80 -11.20 2.04
CA ASP A 103 17.43 -12.52 1.97
C ASP A 103 17.62 -13.13 3.38
N GLY A 104 16.68 -13.94 3.84
CA GLY A 104 16.74 -14.67 5.11
C GLY A 104 17.63 -15.92 5.10
N GLN A 105 18.43 -16.14 4.05
CA GLN A 105 19.34 -17.28 3.92
C GLN A 105 20.73 -16.99 4.49
N SER A 106 21.52 -18.05 4.70
CA SER A 106 22.90 -17.99 5.25
C SER A 106 23.86 -17.11 4.44
N SER A 107 23.59 -16.94 3.14
CA SER A 107 24.33 -16.06 2.23
C SER A 107 24.02 -14.56 2.39
N GLY A 108 22.89 -14.23 3.01
CA GLY A 108 22.40 -12.86 3.19
C GLY A 108 22.28 -12.48 4.66
N CYS A 109 21.05 -12.23 5.10
CA CYS A 109 20.72 -11.67 6.41
C CYS A 109 20.44 -12.68 7.52
N GLN A 110 20.53 -13.99 7.29
CA GLN A 110 20.36 -14.97 8.37
C GLN A 110 21.25 -14.67 9.59
N ASP A 111 20.62 -14.72 10.76
CA ASP A 111 21.20 -14.43 12.07
C ASP A 111 21.83 -13.03 12.20
N LYS A 112 21.49 -12.10 11.28
CA LYS A 112 21.87 -10.68 11.39
C LYS A 112 20.79 -9.89 12.12
N ILE A 113 21.23 -8.84 12.81
CA ILE A 113 20.33 -7.83 13.38
C ILE A 113 20.25 -6.66 12.42
N LEU A 114 19.05 -6.43 11.87
CA LEU A 114 18.75 -5.20 11.14
C LEU A 114 18.37 -4.10 12.14
N THR A 115 19.04 -2.96 12.06
CA THR A 115 18.78 -1.75 12.86
C THR A 115 18.25 -0.66 11.95
N LEU A 116 17.04 -0.19 12.27
CA LEU A 116 16.34 0.91 11.60
C LEU A 116 16.45 2.19 12.44
N ASN A 117 16.78 3.30 11.79
CA ASN A 117 16.74 4.65 12.36
C ASN A 117 15.98 5.60 11.43
N ALA A 118 15.37 6.64 12.02
CA ALA A 118 14.76 7.75 11.30
C ALA A 118 15.47 9.06 11.61
N TYR A 119 15.55 9.97 10.64
CA TYR A 119 16.15 11.29 10.77
C TYR A 119 15.23 12.36 10.19
N GLY A 120 15.26 13.55 10.80
CA GLY A 120 14.69 14.75 10.20
C GLY A 120 15.57 15.31 9.08
N GLU A 121 15.13 16.40 8.45
CA GLU A 121 15.80 17.02 7.29
C GLU A 121 17.25 17.47 7.59
N THR A 122 17.46 18.17 8.71
CA THR A 122 18.69 18.94 8.99
C THR A 122 19.56 18.36 10.11
N SER A 123 19.07 17.35 10.84
CA SER A 123 19.72 16.82 12.04
C SER A 123 20.43 15.50 11.78
N ALA A 124 21.67 15.38 12.26
CA ALA A 124 22.40 14.11 12.32
C ALA A 124 21.99 13.22 13.52
N LEU A 125 21.11 13.70 14.41
CA LEU A 125 20.56 12.91 15.52
C LEU A 125 19.28 12.19 15.07
N PRO A 126 19.12 10.88 15.35
CA PRO A 126 17.90 10.18 14.98
C PRO A 126 16.70 10.60 15.81
N VAL A 127 15.52 10.60 15.19
CA VAL A 127 14.22 10.89 15.81
C VAL A 127 13.75 9.67 16.61
N ALA A 128 13.03 9.90 17.72
CA ALA A 128 12.38 8.84 18.46
C ALA A 128 11.31 8.14 17.59
N LEU A 129 11.46 6.83 17.37
CA LEU A 129 10.52 6.02 16.60
C LEU A 129 9.33 5.59 17.47
N ALA A 130 9.63 5.06 18.66
CA ALA A 130 8.67 4.45 19.56
C ALA A 130 9.00 4.77 21.03
N SER A 131 8.09 4.47 21.96
CA SER A 131 8.35 4.52 23.40
C SER A 131 7.76 3.33 24.15
N ALA A 132 8.33 3.01 25.31
CA ALA A 132 7.76 2.11 26.30
C ALA A 132 8.20 2.53 27.70
N SER A 133 7.35 2.37 28.70
CA SER A 133 7.64 2.74 30.10
C SER A 133 8.21 4.16 30.24
N ASN A 134 7.63 5.13 29.52
CA ASN A 134 8.06 6.53 29.43
C ASN A 134 9.49 6.77 28.89
N THR A 135 10.14 5.74 28.34
CA THR A 135 11.44 5.83 27.65
C THR A 135 11.23 5.87 26.14
N ALA A 136 11.84 6.84 25.46
CA ALA A 136 11.82 6.94 24.01
C ALA A 136 13.01 6.19 23.38
N TYR A 137 12.75 5.50 22.26
CA TYR A 137 13.73 4.72 21.51
C TYR A 137 13.92 5.33 20.11
N THR A 138 15.18 5.61 19.75
CA THR A 138 15.58 6.25 18.48
C THR A 138 16.04 5.23 17.43
N ASN A 139 16.07 3.95 17.79
CA ASN A 139 16.32 2.81 16.93
C ASN A 139 15.23 1.74 17.10
N ALA A 140 15.04 0.94 16.08
CA ALA A 140 14.23 -0.28 16.13
C ALA A 140 15.06 -1.42 15.53
N THR A 141 15.19 -2.54 16.23
CA THR A 141 15.96 -3.69 15.75
C THR A 141 15.07 -4.90 15.49
N VAL A 142 15.47 -5.72 14.52
CA VAL A 142 14.91 -7.06 14.26
C VAL A 142 16.02 -8.04 13.92
N ALA A 143 16.06 -9.19 14.60
CA ALA A 143 16.94 -10.30 14.26
C ALA A 143 16.28 -11.17 13.19
N ILE A 144 16.97 -11.43 12.08
CA ILE A 144 16.46 -12.21 10.95
C ILE A 144 16.73 -13.69 11.19
N THR A 145 15.75 -14.36 11.80
CA THR A 145 15.73 -15.81 12.02
C THR A 145 14.35 -16.36 11.68
N ALA A 146 14.14 -17.68 11.75
CA ALA A 146 12.84 -18.30 11.57
C ALA A 146 11.74 -17.74 12.50
N THR A 147 12.12 -17.24 13.69
CA THR A 147 11.23 -16.57 14.63
C THR A 147 11.87 -15.23 15.03
N PRO A 148 11.60 -14.13 14.29
CA PRO A 148 12.31 -12.88 14.50
C PRO A 148 12.04 -12.29 15.89
N THR A 149 13.10 -11.76 16.50
CA THR A 149 13.06 -11.05 17.79
C THR A 149 13.35 -9.57 17.57
N THR A 150 12.85 -8.69 18.45
CA THR A 150 12.91 -7.24 18.28
C THR A 150 13.40 -6.50 19.52
N SER A 151 13.81 -5.25 19.35
CA SER A 151 14.00 -4.30 20.45
C SER A 151 12.71 -4.01 21.21
N THR A 152 12.84 -3.43 22.41
CA THR A 152 11.71 -2.87 23.17
C THR A 152 10.89 -1.87 22.34
N ALA A 153 9.59 -1.76 22.63
CA ALA A 153 8.61 -0.90 21.95
C ALA A 153 8.34 -1.22 20.47
N VAL A 154 8.79 -2.40 20.01
CA VAL A 154 8.74 -2.83 18.62
C VAL A 154 8.27 -4.28 18.55
N THR A 155 7.37 -4.59 17.62
CA THR A 155 6.91 -5.96 17.34
C THR A 155 6.99 -6.28 15.85
N VAL A 156 6.98 -7.58 15.52
CA VAL A 156 6.84 -8.05 14.13
C VAL A 156 5.41 -8.51 13.88
N ALA A 157 4.85 -8.06 12.76
CA ALA A 157 3.59 -8.57 12.20
C ALA A 157 3.82 -9.09 10.77
N ASN A 158 2.86 -9.85 10.23
CA ASN A 158 2.82 -10.27 8.84
C ASN A 158 4.11 -10.96 8.31
N ALA A 159 4.87 -11.61 9.21
CA ALA A 159 6.11 -12.29 8.85
C ALA A 159 5.86 -13.48 7.92
N SER A 160 6.59 -13.53 6.81
CA SER A 160 6.50 -14.56 5.79
C SER A 160 7.88 -14.85 5.20
N GLY A 161 8.17 -16.12 4.93
CA GLY A 161 9.40 -16.52 4.25
C GLY A 161 10.70 -16.17 4.98
N MET A 162 10.70 -16.06 6.33
CA MET A 162 11.85 -15.54 7.11
C MET A 162 13.18 -16.28 6.92
N THR A 163 13.18 -17.46 6.29
CA THR A 163 14.38 -18.27 5.95
C THR A 163 14.59 -18.42 4.43
N THR A 164 13.90 -17.63 3.60
CA THR A 164 13.99 -17.62 2.13
C THR A 164 14.63 -16.33 1.63
N SER A 165 15.04 -16.30 0.36
CA SER A 165 15.69 -15.15 -0.28
C SER A 165 14.75 -13.95 -0.56
N SER A 166 13.59 -13.90 0.09
CA SER A 166 12.50 -12.97 -0.19
C SER A 166 11.57 -12.79 1.01
N ALA A 167 12.14 -12.84 2.22
CA ALA A 167 11.41 -12.63 3.46
C ALA A 167 10.73 -11.27 3.47
N ALA A 168 9.53 -11.22 4.06
CA ALA A 168 8.73 -10.02 4.21
C ALA A 168 8.09 -9.98 5.59
N PHE A 169 8.02 -8.80 6.20
CA PHE A 169 7.45 -8.59 7.52
C PHE A 169 7.15 -7.10 7.77
N ASP A 170 6.26 -6.82 8.72
CA ASP A 170 5.98 -5.47 9.21
C ASP A 170 6.68 -5.25 10.55
N LEU A 171 7.55 -4.23 10.63
CA LEU A 171 8.12 -3.73 11.88
C LEU A 171 7.16 -2.67 12.45
N VAL A 172 6.46 -3.01 13.53
CA VAL A 172 5.37 -2.21 14.11
C VAL A 172 5.82 -1.54 15.41
N PHE A 173 5.54 -0.25 15.57
CA PHE A 173 5.87 0.51 16.78
C PHE A 173 4.69 0.51 17.74
N THR A 174 4.89 0.04 18.98
CA THR A 174 3.78 -0.17 19.94
C THR A 174 3.23 1.12 20.53
N ASN A 175 4.07 2.17 20.63
CA ASN A 175 3.65 3.53 20.95
C ASN A 175 4.46 4.51 20.08
N PRO A 176 4.03 4.78 18.84
CA PRO A 176 4.75 5.64 17.89
C PRO A 176 5.06 7.02 18.48
N GLN A 177 6.24 7.58 18.18
CA GLN A 177 6.66 8.91 18.64
C GLN A 177 6.94 9.86 17.48
N ALA A 178 7.51 9.37 16.37
CA ALA A 178 7.74 10.16 15.18
C ALA A 178 6.43 10.46 14.45
N THR A 179 6.07 11.75 14.33
CA THR A 179 5.06 12.15 13.35
C THR A 179 5.60 11.87 11.95
N SER A 180 4.71 11.50 11.01
CA SER A 180 5.10 11.23 9.62
C SER A 180 5.73 12.46 8.97
N GLY A 181 5.32 13.66 9.42
CA GLY A 181 5.91 14.95 9.04
C GLY A 181 7.37 15.16 9.45
N ALA A 182 7.83 14.50 10.51
CA ALA A 182 9.17 14.70 11.08
C ALA A 182 10.24 13.74 10.53
N VAL A 183 9.85 12.73 9.75
CA VAL A 183 10.76 11.73 9.17
C VAL A 183 11.05 12.09 7.71
N TYR A 184 12.26 12.58 7.46
CA TYR A 184 12.76 12.88 6.13
C TYR A 184 13.53 11.68 5.54
N LYS A 185 14.28 10.98 6.39
CA LYS A 185 15.17 9.90 5.99
C LYS A 185 15.02 8.67 6.90
N LEU A 186 15.01 7.50 6.30
CA LEU A 186 15.22 6.22 6.99
C LEU A 186 16.59 5.66 6.62
N THR A 187 17.27 5.04 7.59
CA THR A 187 18.48 4.24 7.35
C THR A 187 18.31 2.85 7.93
N LEU A 188 18.88 1.86 7.24
CA LEU A 188 18.98 0.49 7.69
C LEU A 188 20.45 0.09 7.79
N GLN A 189 20.82 -0.63 8.84
CA GLN A 189 22.16 -1.18 9.03
C GLN A 189 22.05 -2.63 9.50
N SER A 190 22.97 -3.50 9.08
CA SER A 190 23.05 -4.88 9.58
C SER A 190 24.28 -5.08 10.47
N SER A 191 24.11 -5.73 11.63
CA SER A 191 25.22 -6.27 12.42
C SER A 191 25.17 -7.80 12.48
N ASN A 192 26.28 -8.39 12.91
CA ASN A 192 26.27 -9.71 13.56
C ASN A 192 25.63 -9.62 14.96
#